data_AF-A0A7V6HHD9-F1
#
_entry.id   AF-A0A7V6HHD9-F1
#
_cell.length_a   1.000
_cell.length_b   1.000
_cell.length_c   1.000
_cell.angle_alpha   90.00
_cell.angle_beta   90.00
_cell.angle_gamma   90.00
#
_symmetry.space_group_name_H-M   'P 1'
#
loop_
_entity.id
_entity.type
_entity.pdbx_description
1 polymer ?
#
loop_
_entity_poly.entity_id
_entity_poly.type
_entity_poly.pdbx_seq_one_letter_code
_entity_poly.pdbx_strand_id
1 'polypeptide(L)'
;MSRKKSRQNACIVNLKQIQNAKDQSLMANGGVTSGDLFGNERYIKVEPKCPAGGVYTVGDADANPSCDYTAAAGYEHALPSN
;
A
#
# COMPACT_ATOMS: atom_id res chain seq x y z
N MET A 1 21.38 -10.42 0.80
CA MET A 1 20.12 -10.89 0.20
C MET A 1 18.90 -10.76 1.12
N SER A 2 18.99 -11.03 2.43
CA SER A 2 17.83 -11.01 3.35
C SER A 2 17.17 -9.63 3.55
N ARG A 3 17.94 -8.53 3.54
CA ARG A 3 17.39 -7.16 3.70
C ARG A 3 16.48 -6.75 2.53
N LYS A 4 16.80 -7.16 1.30
CA LYS A 4 15.99 -6.84 0.11
C LYS A 4 14.63 -7.55 0.17
N LYS A 5 14.63 -8.86 0.45
CA LYS A 5 13.40 -9.64 0.62
C LYS A 5 12.53 -9.17 1.78
N SER A 6 13.15 -8.79 2.91
CA SER A 6 12.40 -8.22 4.04
C SER A 6 11.70 -6.91 3.67
N ARG A 7 12.39 -6.01 2.96
CA ARG A 7 11.80 -4.75 2.48
C ARG A 7 10.69 -4.98 1.46
N GLN A 8 10.87 -5.93 0.54
CA GLN A 8 9.85 -6.35 -0.41
C GLN A 8 8.60 -6.85 0.31
N ASN A 9 8.75 -7.80 1.23
CA ASN A 9 7.63 -8.37 1.97
C ASN A 9 6.88 -7.30 2.78
N ALA A 10 7.62 -6.42 3.47
CA ALA A 10 7.01 -5.30 4.20
C ALA A 10 6.28 -4.34 3.26
N CYS A 11 6.82 -4.08 2.07
CA CYS A 11 6.16 -3.27 1.06
C CYS A 11 4.83 -3.91 0.61
N ILE A 12 4.83 -5.21 0.30
CA ILE A 12 3.63 -5.94 -0.11
C ILE A 12 2.58 -5.95 1.01
N VAL A 13 2.99 -6.14 2.26
CA VAL A 13 2.09 -6.08 3.43
C VAL A 13 1.45 -4.70 3.55
N ASN A 14 2.21 -3.62 3.38
CA ASN A 14 1.66 -2.26 3.41
C ASN A 14 0.67 -2.03 2.26
N LEU A 15 0.99 -2.46 1.04
CA LEU A 15 0.08 -2.36 -0.12
C LEU A 15 -1.23 -3.09 0.13
N LYS A 16 -1.18 -4.29 0.73
CA LYS A 16 -2.40 -5.03 1.12
C LYS A 16 -3.21 -4.30 2.19
N GLN A 17 -2.55 -3.67 3.17
CA GLN A 17 -3.26 -2.87 4.18
C GLN A 17 -3.96 -1.66 3.54
N ILE A 18 -3.29 -0.96 2.62
CA ILE A 18 -3.89 0.16 1.88
C ILE A 18 -5.09 -0.33 1.06
N GLN A 19 -4.97 -1.45 0.36
CA GLN A 19 -6.09 -2.05 -0.38
C GLN A 19 -7.27 -2.37 0.54
N ASN A 20 -7.02 -3.07 1.65
CA ASN A 20 -8.07 -3.42 2.61
C ASN A 20 -8.76 -2.19 3.21
N ALA A 21 -8.01 -1.13 3.50
CA ALA A 21 -8.55 0.13 4.00
C ALA A 21 -9.42 0.83 2.95
N LYS A 22 -8.95 0.86 1.69
CA LYS A 22 -9.70 1.38 0.55
C LYS A 22 -11.02 0.64 0.37
N ASP A 23 -10.99 -0.69 0.37
CA ASP A 23 -12.17 -1.54 0.23
C ASP A 23 -13.18 -1.28 1.35
N GLN A 24 -12.72 -1.19 2.60
CA GLN A 24 -13.58 -0.87 3.74
C GLN A 24 -14.19 0.53 3.65
N SER A 25 -13.44 1.52 3.16
CA SER A 25 -13.96 2.86 2.96
C SER A 25 -15.05 2.89 1.89
N LEU A 26 -14.81 2.24 0.75
CA LEU A 26 -15.79 2.14 -0.34
C LEU A 26 -17.05 1.39 0.08
N MET A 27 -16.93 0.29 0.85
CA MET A 27 -18.08 -0.43 1.41
C MET A 27 -18.93 0.45 2.34
N ALA A 28 -18.33 1.46 2.98
CA ALA A 28 -19.01 2.45 3.81
C ALA A 28 -19.48 3.69 3.02
N ASN A 29 -19.40 3.68 1.69
CA ASN A 29 -19.64 4.83 0.80
C ASN A 29 -18.72 6.04 1.09
N GLY A 30 -17.51 5.77 1.60
CA GLY A 30 -16.44 6.75 1.80
C GLY A 30 -15.58 6.97 0.55
N GLY A 31 -14.52 7.76 0.70
CA GLY A 31 -13.57 8.10 -0.36
C GLY A 31 -12.29 7.25 -0.35
N VAL A 32 -11.41 7.52 -1.30
CA VAL A 32 -10.12 6.81 -1.48
C VAL A 32 -8.91 7.73 -1.36
N THR A 33 -9.09 8.94 -0.81
CA THR A 33 -7.97 9.85 -0.57
C THR A 33 -7.18 9.41 0.65
N SER A 34 -5.92 9.87 0.78
CA SER A 34 -5.13 9.62 2.00
C SER A 34 -5.85 10.05 3.29
N GLY A 35 -6.63 11.14 3.23
CA GLY A 35 -7.40 11.64 4.37
C GLY A 35 -8.62 10.77 4.73
N ASP A 36 -9.11 9.97 3.78
CA ASP A 36 -10.18 9.01 4.02
C ASP A 36 -9.65 7.75 4.73
N LEU A 37 -8.44 7.34 4.39
CA LEU A 37 -7.88 6.05 4.78
C LEU A 37 -6.94 6.11 5.99
N PHE A 38 -6.23 7.22 6.18
CA PHE A 38 -5.14 7.31 7.17
C PHE A 38 -5.44 8.31 8.29
N GLY A 39 -5.15 7.94 9.53
CA GLY A 39 -5.32 8.77 10.71
C GLY A 39 -5.84 7.99 11.91
N ASN A 40 -5.78 8.60 13.11
CA ASN A 40 -6.11 7.92 14.37
C ASN A 40 -7.50 7.26 14.41
N GLU A 41 -8.46 7.83 13.69
CA GLU A 41 -9.86 7.38 13.61
C GLU A 41 -10.22 6.79 12.24
N ARG A 42 -9.20 6.51 11.40
CA ARG A 42 -9.38 5.94 10.06
C ARG A 42 -8.99 4.48 10.03
N TYR A 43 -9.15 3.86 8.86
CA TYR A 43 -8.89 2.44 8.63
C TYR A 43 -7.43 2.03 8.86
N ILE A 44 -6.48 2.95 8.65
CA ILE A 44 -5.07 2.77 9.02
C ILE A 44 -4.64 3.92 9.93
N LYS A 45 -4.19 3.58 11.14
CA LYS A 45 -3.83 4.57 12.16
C LYS A 45 -2.71 5.54 11.72
N VAL A 46 -1.71 5.03 11.01
CA VAL A 46 -0.53 5.78 10.57
C VAL A 46 -0.29 5.50 9.10
N GLU A 47 -0.11 6.55 8.31
CA GLU A 47 0.20 6.44 6.88
C GLU A 47 1.40 5.52 6.65
N PRO A 48 1.23 4.41 5.89
CA PRO A 48 2.33 3.49 5.62
C PRO A 48 3.43 4.17 4.81
N LYS A 49 4.68 3.86 5.13
CA LYS A 49 5.85 4.28 4.34
C LYS A 49 6.60 3.08 3.82
N CYS A 50 7.06 3.16 2.57
CA CYS A 50 7.87 2.09 2.00
C CYS A 50 9.23 2.03 2.73
N PRO A 51 9.62 0.88 3.30
CA PRO A 51 10.89 0.77 4.03
C PRO A 51 12.12 0.82 3.13
N ALA A 52 11.93 0.84 1.81
CA ALA A 52 12.98 1.05 0.83
C ALA A 52 13.02 2.48 0.27
N GLY A 53 12.07 3.35 0.65
CA GLY A 53 12.04 4.76 0.26
C GLY A 53 11.12 5.12 -0.90
N GLY A 54 10.31 4.18 -1.41
CA GLY A 54 9.26 4.50 -2.39
C GLY A 54 8.05 5.22 -1.79
N VAL A 55 7.26 5.79 -2.68
CA VAL A 55 5.97 6.44 -2.41
C VAL A 55 4.84 5.48 -2.78
N TYR A 56 3.82 5.43 -1.93
CA TYR A 56 2.60 4.68 -2.22
C TYR A 56 1.58 5.57 -2.93
N THR A 57 0.98 5.03 -3.98
CA THR A 57 -0.21 5.61 -4.62
C THR A 57 -1.40 4.74 -4.27
N VAL A 58 -2.47 5.33 -3.72
CA VAL A 58 -3.68 4.58 -3.31
C VAL A 58 -4.46 4.05 -4.53
N GLY A 59 -4.46 4.81 -5.63
CA GLY A 59 -5.32 4.54 -6.79
C GLY A 59 -6.75 5.03 -6.56
N ASP A 60 -7.58 4.90 -7.60
CA ASP A 60 -9.02 5.11 -7.50
C ASP A 60 -9.72 3.81 -7.01
N ALA A 61 -11.05 3.75 -7.14
CA ALA A 61 -11.83 2.58 -6.73
C ALA A 61 -11.41 1.30 -7.48
N ASP A 62 -11.05 1.42 -8.76
CA ASP A 62 -10.77 0.28 -9.65
C ASP A 62 -9.28 -0.04 -9.78
N ALA A 63 -8.40 0.85 -9.34
CA ALA A 63 -6.94 0.67 -9.41
C ALA A 63 -6.33 0.18 -8.09
N ASN A 64 -5.60 -0.92 -8.12
CA ASN A 64 -4.82 -1.40 -6.96
C ASN A 64 -3.80 -0.34 -6.50
N PRO A 65 -3.50 -0.25 -5.19
CA PRO A 65 -2.45 0.61 -4.71
C PRO A 65 -1.09 0.12 -5.22
N SER A 66 -0.21 1.06 -5.50
CA SER A 66 1.11 0.80 -6.08
C SER A 66 2.22 1.48 -5.28
N CYS A 67 3.45 1.02 -5.50
CA CYS A 67 4.67 1.59 -4.94
C CYS A 67 5.60 1.93 -6.11
N ASP A 68 6.17 3.12 -6.12
CA ASP A 68 7.08 3.58 -7.19
C ASP A 68 8.53 3.06 -7.04
N TYR A 69 8.82 2.33 -5.95
CA TYR A 69 10.17 1.86 -5.68
C TYR A 69 10.64 0.88 -6.75
N THR A 70 11.67 1.29 -7.50
CA THR A 70 12.33 0.42 -8.49
C THR A 70 13.28 -0.54 -7.78
N ALA A 71 12.89 -1.80 -7.70
CA ALA A 71 13.70 -2.85 -7.09
C ALA A 71 14.56 -3.59 -8.12
N ALA A 72 15.56 -4.33 -7.62
CA ALA A 72 16.28 -5.29 -8.44
C ALA A 72 15.38 -6.49 -8.81
N ALA A 73 15.67 -7.13 -9.94
CA ALA A 73 14.95 -8.32 -10.40
C ALA A 73 14.83 -9.40 -9.30
N GLY A 74 13.62 -9.92 -9.11
CA GLY A 74 13.26 -10.90 -8.08
C GLY A 74 12.95 -10.30 -6.70
N TYR A 75 12.95 -8.96 -6.58
CA TYR A 75 12.61 -8.23 -5.35
C TYR A 75 11.58 -7.13 -5.60
N GLU A 76 10.72 -7.27 -6.59
CA GLU A 76 9.75 -6.27 -7.04
C GLU A 76 8.79 -5.85 -5.91
N HIS A 77 8.58 -4.53 -5.79
CA HIS A 77 7.69 -3.92 -4.79
C HIS A 77 6.28 -3.72 -5.35
N ALA A 78 5.66 -4.80 -5.84
CA ALA A 78 4.32 -4.76 -6.41
C ALA A 78 3.42 -5.80 -5.75
N LEU A 79 2.11 -5.54 -5.73
CA LEU A 79 1.13 -6.58 -5.44
C LEU A 79 1.24 -7.67 -6.52
N PRO A 80 1.13 -8.97 -6.17
CA PRO A 80 1.04 -10.01 -7.18
C PRO A 80 -0.20 -9.75 -8.04
N SER A 81 -0.03 -9.68 -9.36
CA SER A 81 -1.16 -9.78 -10.28
C SER A 81 -1.80 -11.14 -10.06
N ASN A 82 -3.10 -11.17 -9.73
CA ASN A 82 -3.88 -12.41 -9.72
C ASN A 82 -4.00 -12.97 -11.14
#